data_AF-A0A2N2WEV4-F1
#
_entry.id   AF-A0A2N2WEV4-F1
#
_cell.length_a   1.000
_cell.length_b   1.000
_cell.length_c   1.000
_cell.angle_alpha   90.00
_cell.angle_beta   90.00
_cell.angle_gamma   90.00
#
_symmetry.space_group_name_H-M   'P 1'
#
loop_
_entity.id
_entity.type
_entity.pdbx_description
1 polymer ?
#
loop_
_entity_poly.entity_id
_entity_poly.type
_entity_poly.pdbx_seq_one_letter_code
_entity_poly.pdbx_strand_id
1 'polypeptide(L)'
;MKTITIFVFLLAGIVVSCGSKPAEKKIATIQKTEDLKLDLLVKSDSNIVVTVTNTSKKNIEAYSHVETYERHYDYFSLDCETEDGKKFELNFLADRDKSASVIVKLAPGESFSHTINIEAWSRRDINVASLKAAGLKSLPDKFTMKAVYSNEPCTTCNDYYKSIWSGSVESEMVEYRKSKEKYQFSISIIEMVKGTHKHMEHIVTPQSVSVMLFPLNSNPVSMLYGKPLTESEADKMESFMKEFPLAELNDSYINESVEGEHHYEFVLQYGNLKRTITDSYYFQKDLTRLVKEVNKLLPGEYSIYFE
;
A
#
# COMPACT_ATOMS: atom_id res chain seq x y z
N MET A 1 -7.41 55.23 60.67
CA MET A 1 -7.66 54.56 59.37
C MET A 1 -6.78 53.32 59.31
N LYS A 2 -7.29 52.16 58.85
CA LYS A 2 -6.50 50.92 58.72
C LYS A 2 -6.21 50.67 57.25
N THR A 3 -4.94 50.61 56.88
CA THR A 3 -4.48 50.24 55.54
C THR A 3 -4.56 48.72 55.39
N ILE A 4 -5.19 48.23 54.33
CA ILE A 4 -5.24 46.80 53.99
C ILE A 4 -4.21 46.57 52.88
N THR A 5 -3.17 45.82 53.17
CA THR A 5 -2.17 45.38 52.18
C THR A 5 -2.62 44.06 51.57
N ILE A 6 -2.89 44.06 50.26
CA ILE A 6 -3.24 42.84 49.51
C ILE A 6 -1.94 42.28 48.89
N PHE A 7 -1.55 41.08 49.30
CA PHE A 7 -0.49 40.31 48.64
C PHE A 7 -1.11 39.48 47.50
N VAL A 8 -0.65 39.74 46.26
CA VAL A 8 -0.98 38.91 45.09
C VAL A 8 0.11 37.86 44.92
N PHE A 9 -0.22 36.59 45.13
CA PHE A 9 0.69 35.48 44.82
C PHE A 9 0.61 35.11 43.34
N LEU A 10 1.72 35.29 42.62
CA LEU A 10 1.88 34.80 41.26
C LEU A 10 2.31 33.32 41.30
N LEU A 11 1.39 32.40 41.04
CA LEU A 11 1.69 30.98 40.93
C LEU A 11 2.23 30.66 39.52
N ALA A 12 3.55 30.58 39.39
CA ALA A 12 4.20 30.08 38.18
C ALA A 12 4.02 28.54 38.10
N GLY A 13 3.00 28.10 37.36
CA GLY A 13 2.75 26.68 37.10
C GLY A 13 3.81 26.09 36.16
N ILE A 14 4.75 25.31 36.69
CA ILE A 14 5.65 24.49 35.88
C ILE A 14 4.85 23.31 35.33
N VAL A 15 4.47 23.37 34.06
CA VAL A 15 3.84 22.25 33.35
C VAL A 15 4.93 21.22 33.03
N VAL A 16 5.09 20.23 33.90
CA VAL A 16 5.90 19.04 33.60
C VAL A 16 5.13 18.19 32.59
N SER A 17 5.37 18.46 31.31
CA SER A 17 4.90 17.62 30.22
C SER A 17 5.63 16.27 30.28
N CYS A 18 4.96 15.27 30.86
CA CYS A 18 5.38 13.87 30.71
C CYS A 18 5.21 13.47 29.25
N GLY A 19 6.27 13.66 28.44
CA GLY A 19 6.31 13.20 27.07
C GLY A 19 6.13 11.69 27.01
N SER A 20 4.92 11.24 26.66
CA SER A 20 4.67 9.87 26.24
C SER A 20 5.59 9.58 25.06
N LYS A 21 6.42 8.53 25.17
CA LYS A 21 7.22 8.08 24.04
C LYS A 21 6.26 7.79 22.87
N PRO A 22 6.52 8.30 21.66
CA PRO A 22 5.71 7.93 20.51
C PRO A 22 5.75 6.42 20.33
N ALA A 23 4.58 5.81 20.16
CA ALA A 23 4.48 4.37 19.97
C ALA A 23 5.10 3.98 18.63
N GLU A 24 6.11 3.11 18.64
CA GLU A 24 6.75 2.61 17.44
C GLU A 24 5.73 1.93 16.51
N LYS A 25 5.65 2.43 15.27
CA LYS A 25 4.67 2.00 14.27
C LYS A 25 5.21 0.77 13.53
N LYS A 26 4.80 -0.42 13.94
CA LYS A 26 5.20 -1.70 13.30
C LYS A 26 4.40 -1.99 12.03
N ILE A 27 5.04 -2.62 11.05
CA ILE A 27 4.35 -3.55 10.15
C ILE A 27 4.23 -4.90 10.84
N ALA A 28 3.02 -5.43 10.79
CA ALA A 28 2.63 -6.83 10.84
C ALA A 28 3.70 -7.81 10.31
N THR A 29 4.32 -8.62 11.16
CA THR A 29 5.41 -9.57 10.82
C THR A 29 5.58 -10.61 11.94
N ILE A 30 5.13 -11.88 11.83
CA ILE A 30 4.47 -12.67 10.75
C ILE A 30 3.63 -13.80 11.42
N GLN A 31 2.41 -14.10 10.94
CA GLN A 31 1.83 -15.45 11.12
C GLN A 31 2.12 -16.32 9.88
N LYS A 32 2.97 -17.33 10.09
CA LYS A 32 3.36 -18.28 9.05
C LYS A 32 2.44 -19.51 9.16
N THR A 33 1.72 -19.85 8.11
CA THR A 33 1.52 -21.29 7.85
C THR A 33 2.86 -21.85 7.38
N GLU A 34 3.07 -23.17 7.42
CA GLU A 34 4.39 -23.70 6.98
C GLU A 34 4.68 -23.34 5.51
N ASP A 35 3.62 -23.18 4.72
CA ASP A 35 3.67 -23.12 3.27
C ASP A 35 3.49 -21.72 2.65
N LEU A 36 2.68 -20.83 3.23
CA LEU A 36 2.45 -19.48 2.68
C LEU A 36 2.80 -18.35 3.66
N LYS A 37 3.22 -17.21 3.09
CA LYS A 37 3.33 -15.91 3.74
C LYS A 37 2.44 -14.90 3.02
N LEU A 38 1.79 -14.03 3.78
CA LEU A 38 0.97 -12.94 3.26
C LEU A 38 1.51 -11.60 3.76
N ASP A 39 1.90 -10.75 2.81
CA ASP A 39 2.42 -9.40 3.03
C ASP A 39 1.38 -8.36 2.59
N LEU A 40 1.36 -7.22 3.30
CA LEU A 40 0.41 -6.13 3.07
C LEU A 40 1.12 -4.79 2.91
N LEU A 41 0.71 -4.05 1.88
CA LEU A 41 1.11 -2.68 1.62
C LEU A 41 -0.13 -1.80 1.42
N VAL A 42 -0.30 -0.77 2.25
CA VAL A 42 -1.34 0.23 2.05
C VAL A 42 -0.83 1.30 1.08
N LYS A 43 -1.30 1.28 -0.17
CA LYS A 43 -1.00 2.31 -1.17
C LYS A 43 -1.79 3.59 -0.92
N SER A 44 -3.03 3.47 -0.45
CA SER A 44 -3.90 4.58 -0.07
C SER A 44 -5.05 4.08 0.80
N ASP A 45 -5.85 4.99 1.37
CA ASP A 45 -7.00 4.65 2.21
C ASP A 45 -8.03 3.74 1.51
N SER A 46 -8.01 3.59 0.19
CA SER A 46 -8.90 2.68 -0.54
C SER A 46 -8.17 1.56 -1.29
N ASN A 47 -6.84 1.49 -1.26
CA ASN A 47 -6.07 0.49 -2.02
C ASN A 47 -5.01 -0.21 -1.16
N ILE A 48 -5.17 -1.53 -1.00
CA ILE A 48 -4.17 -2.43 -0.41
C ILE A 48 -3.53 -3.23 -1.56
N VAL A 49 -2.21 -3.40 -1.56
CA VAL A 49 -1.57 -4.52 -2.27
C VAL A 49 -1.35 -5.66 -1.28
N VAL A 50 -1.91 -6.82 -1.62
CA VAL A 50 -1.66 -8.08 -0.93
C VAL A 50 -0.68 -8.88 -1.77
N THR A 51 0.42 -9.33 -1.16
CA THR A 51 1.40 -10.21 -1.81
C THR A 51 1.41 -11.55 -1.09
N VAL A 52 1.20 -12.63 -1.84
CA VAL A 52 1.21 -14.00 -1.32
C VAL A 52 2.46 -14.69 -1.84
N THR A 53 3.28 -15.21 -0.94
CA THR A 53 4.56 -15.86 -1.25
C THR A 53 4.53 -17.32 -0.81
N ASN A 54 4.95 -18.24 -1.70
CA ASN A 54 5.17 -19.64 -1.37
C ASN A 54 6.48 -19.78 -0.58
N THR A 55 6.37 -20.09 0.70
CA THR A 55 7.51 -20.34 1.61
C THR A 55 7.76 -21.83 1.88
N SER A 56 7.00 -22.71 1.23
CA SER A 56 7.19 -24.16 1.26
C SER A 56 8.38 -24.59 0.39
N LYS A 57 8.67 -25.91 0.40
CA LYS A 57 9.61 -26.55 -0.54
C LYS A 57 8.91 -27.24 -1.74
N LYS A 58 7.62 -27.01 -1.92
CA LYS A 58 6.77 -27.65 -2.95
C LYS A 58 6.14 -26.59 -3.85
N ASN A 59 5.64 -27.00 -5.00
CA ASN A 59 4.75 -26.14 -5.78
C ASN A 59 3.38 -26.08 -5.10
N ILE A 60 2.75 -24.90 -5.11
CA ILE A 60 1.39 -24.67 -4.63
C ILE A 60 0.52 -24.25 -5.82
N GLU A 61 -0.71 -24.77 -5.89
CA GLU A 61 -1.73 -24.34 -6.84
C GLU A 61 -2.90 -23.76 -6.04
N ALA A 62 -3.14 -22.45 -6.15
CA ALA A 62 -4.29 -21.78 -5.59
C ALA A 62 -5.39 -21.61 -6.66
N TYR A 63 -6.64 -21.84 -6.30
CA TYR A 63 -7.79 -21.84 -7.21
C TYR A 63 -8.77 -20.69 -6.89
N SER A 64 -8.82 -19.69 -7.77
CA SER A 64 -9.66 -18.49 -7.67
C SER A 64 -10.80 -18.51 -8.68
N HIS A 65 -11.69 -17.52 -8.60
CA HIS A 65 -12.50 -17.04 -9.72
C HIS A 65 -12.22 -15.57 -9.99
N VAL A 66 -12.34 -15.19 -11.26
CA VAL A 66 -12.11 -13.83 -11.76
C VAL A 66 -13.22 -13.48 -12.74
N GLU A 67 -13.88 -12.32 -12.57
CA GLU A 67 -14.88 -11.84 -13.53
C GLU A 67 -14.25 -11.63 -14.92
N THR A 68 -15.00 -11.91 -15.99
CA THR A 68 -14.49 -11.83 -17.36
C THR A 68 -13.95 -10.43 -17.66
N TYR A 69 -12.74 -10.34 -18.22
CA TYR A 69 -11.95 -9.12 -18.47
C TYR A 69 -11.36 -8.40 -17.24
N GLU A 70 -11.64 -8.86 -16.02
CA GLU A 70 -10.97 -8.34 -14.83
C GLU A 70 -9.78 -9.21 -14.40
N ARG A 71 -9.02 -8.75 -13.40
CA ARG A 71 -7.95 -9.50 -12.72
C ARG A 71 -7.98 -9.26 -11.20
N HIS A 72 -9.13 -9.53 -10.60
CA HIS A 72 -9.28 -9.58 -9.15
C HIS A 72 -9.41 -11.03 -8.69
N TYR A 73 -8.70 -11.38 -7.62
CA TYR A 73 -8.80 -12.70 -7.02
C TYR A 73 -9.73 -12.66 -5.81
N ASP A 74 -10.61 -13.64 -5.72
CA ASP A 74 -11.63 -13.83 -4.68
C ASP A 74 -11.11 -14.60 -3.45
N TYR A 75 -9.79 -14.78 -3.31
CA TYR A 75 -9.15 -15.45 -2.18
C TYR A 75 -9.31 -14.72 -0.83
N PHE A 76 -9.61 -13.43 -0.87
CA PHE A 76 -9.31 -12.54 0.24
C PHE A 76 -10.55 -12.18 1.07
N SER A 77 -10.40 -12.17 2.39
CA SER A 77 -11.28 -11.46 3.30
C SER A 77 -10.48 -10.52 4.21
N LEU A 78 -11.08 -9.40 4.61
CA LEU A 78 -10.47 -8.42 5.51
C LEU A 78 -11.24 -8.38 6.83
N ASP A 79 -10.62 -8.94 7.86
CA ASP A 79 -11.06 -8.81 9.24
C ASP A 79 -10.68 -7.41 9.74
N CYS A 80 -11.69 -6.63 10.11
CA CYS A 80 -11.57 -5.21 10.40
C CYS A 80 -11.93 -4.90 11.85
N GLU A 81 -11.27 -3.92 12.45
CA GLU A 81 -11.62 -3.32 13.74
C GLU A 81 -11.58 -1.79 13.60
N THR A 82 -12.71 -1.12 13.80
CA THR A 82 -12.81 0.35 13.81
C THR A 82 -12.27 0.96 15.10
N GLU A 83 -12.09 2.28 15.13
CA GLU A 83 -11.62 3.02 16.32
C GLU A 83 -12.48 2.80 17.58
N ASP A 84 -13.78 2.55 17.42
CA ASP A 84 -14.72 2.21 18.50
C ASP A 84 -14.70 0.71 18.90
N GLY A 85 -13.80 -0.09 18.32
CA GLY A 85 -13.64 -1.52 18.59
C GLY A 85 -14.68 -2.43 17.92
N LYS A 86 -15.57 -1.90 17.06
CA LYS A 86 -16.52 -2.73 16.30
C LYS A 86 -15.77 -3.58 15.27
N LYS A 87 -16.05 -4.88 15.28
CA LYS A 87 -15.45 -5.87 14.37
C LYS A 87 -16.40 -6.25 13.24
N PHE A 88 -15.85 -6.50 12.06
CA PHE A 88 -16.59 -7.02 10.90
C PHE A 88 -15.61 -7.65 9.89
N GLU A 89 -16.09 -8.63 9.13
CA GLU A 89 -15.35 -9.25 8.03
C GLU A 89 -15.85 -8.68 6.69
N LEU A 90 -14.92 -8.35 5.79
CA LEU A 90 -15.20 -7.99 4.40
C LEU A 90 -14.74 -9.11 3.48
N ASN A 91 -15.68 -9.87 2.93
CA ASN A 91 -15.37 -10.88 1.92
C ASN A 91 -15.31 -10.23 0.53
N PHE A 92 -14.27 -10.49 -0.25
CA PHE A 92 -14.09 -9.93 -1.61
C PHE A 92 -14.61 -10.91 -2.67
N LEU A 93 -15.94 -11.08 -2.74
CA LEU A 93 -16.59 -12.09 -3.58
C LEU A 93 -16.95 -11.54 -4.97
N ALA A 94 -16.51 -12.24 -6.02
CA ALA A 94 -16.89 -11.97 -7.40
C ALA A 94 -18.29 -12.53 -7.71
N ASP A 95 -19.01 -11.92 -8.67
CA ASP A 95 -20.24 -12.48 -9.20
C ASP A 95 -19.94 -13.78 -9.97
N ARG A 96 -20.39 -14.91 -9.42
CA ARG A 96 -19.99 -16.24 -9.91
C ARG A 96 -20.48 -16.50 -11.33
N ASP A 97 -21.68 -16.02 -11.65
CA ASP A 97 -22.33 -16.20 -12.96
C ASP A 97 -21.60 -15.46 -14.10
N LYS A 98 -20.65 -14.57 -13.76
CA LYS A 98 -19.83 -13.78 -14.70
C LYS A 98 -18.34 -14.10 -14.62
N SER A 99 -17.96 -15.07 -13.78
CA SER A 99 -16.57 -15.38 -13.45
C SER A 99 -16.08 -16.69 -14.05
N ALA A 100 -14.80 -16.72 -14.41
CA ALA A 100 -14.09 -17.93 -14.80
C ALA A 100 -13.10 -18.36 -13.69
N SER A 101 -12.94 -19.66 -13.50
CA SER A 101 -11.93 -20.19 -12.57
C SER A 101 -10.51 -19.91 -13.07
N VAL A 102 -9.60 -19.52 -12.17
CA VAL A 102 -8.20 -19.22 -12.47
C VAL A 102 -7.30 -19.96 -11.49
N ILE A 103 -6.23 -20.57 -11.99
CA ILE A 103 -5.23 -21.27 -11.17
C ILE A 103 -3.97 -20.41 -11.09
N VAL A 104 -3.56 -20.04 -9.88
CA VAL A 104 -2.27 -19.39 -9.61
C VAL A 104 -1.30 -20.47 -9.13
N LYS A 105 -0.26 -20.74 -9.93
CA LYS A 105 0.80 -21.69 -9.58
C LYS A 105 2.00 -20.93 -9.02
N LEU A 106 2.53 -21.39 -7.89
CA LEU A 106 3.69 -20.81 -7.23
C LEU A 106 4.72 -21.90 -6.95
N ALA A 107 5.91 -21.80 -7.56
CA ALA A 107 7.07 -22.58 -7.17
C ALA A 107 7.64 -22.08 -5.81
N PRO A 108 8.54 -22.84 -5.15
CA PRO A 108 9.19 -22.41 -3.91
C PRO A 108 9.87 -21.04 -4.04
N GLY A 109 9.49 -20.09 -3.19
CA GLY A 109 9.98 -18.71 -3.20
C GLY A 109 9.27 -17.77 -4.18
N GLU A 110 8.40 -18.26 -5.07
CA GLU A 110 7.60 -17.39 -5.94
C GLU A 110 6.48 -16.69 -5.17
N SER A 111 6.08 -15.53 -5.69
CA SER A 111 4.99 -14.73 -5.16
C SER A 111 4.10 -14.17 -6.27
N PHE A 112 2.87 -13.84 -5.91
CA PHE A 112 2.01 -12.98 -6.72
C PHE A 112 1.48 -11.83 -5.88
N SER A 113 1.17 -10.70 -6.51
CA SER A 113 0.50 -9.58 -5.81
C SER A 113 -0.82 -9.23 -6.46
N HIS A 114 -1.77 -8.79 -5.63
CA HIS A 114 -3.09 -8.34 -6.04
C HIS A 114 -3.41 -6.99 -5.37
N THR A 115 -3.95 -6.03 -6.15
CA THR A 115 -4.39 -4.74 -5.61
C THR A 115 -5.90 -4.78 -5.34
N ILE A 116 -6.27 -4.73 -4.07
CA ILE A 116 -7.65 -4.67 -3.59
C ILE A 116 -8.05 -3.20 -3.45
N ASN A 117 -8.99 -2.75 -4.29
CA ASN A 117 -9.61 -1.43 -4.17
C ASN A 117 -10.93 -1.54 -3.39
N ILE A 118 -10.91 -1.15 -2.11
CA ILE A 118 -12.06 -1.28 -1.19
C ILE A 118 -13.28 -0.50 -1.68
N GLU A 119 -13.09 0.67 -2.29
CA GLU A 119 -14.20 1.48 -2.79
C GLU A 119 -14.86 0.84 -4.03
N ALA A 120 -14.07 0.23 -4.93
CA ALA A 120 -14.62 -0.52 -6.06
C ALA A 120 -15.36 -1.77 -5.57
N TRP A 121 -14.76 -2.51 -4.64
CA TRP A 121 -15.37 -3.69 -4.02
C TRP A 121 -16.68 -3.37 -3.28
N SER A 122 -16.79 -2.22 -2.61
CA SER A 122 -18.00 -1.80 -1.88
C SER A 122 -19.19 -1.41 -2.76
N ARG A 123 -18.97 -1.25 -4.07
CA ARG A 123 -20.02 -0.95 -5.05
C ARG A 123 -20.64 -2.19 -5.69
N ARG A 124 -20.11 -3.40 -5.44
CA ARG A 124 -20.61 -4.66 -6.00
C ARG A 124 -21.78 -5.21 -5.22
N ASP A 125 -22.89 -5.54 -5.89
CA ASP A 125 -24.15 -5.96 -5.25
C ASP A 125 -23.99 -7.12 -4.25
N ILE A 126 -23.14 -8.10 -4.54
CA ILE A 126 -22.84 -9.24 -3.64
C ILE A 126 -22.12 -8.82 -2.35
N ASN A 127 -21.34 -7.74 -2.35
CA ASN A 127 -20.59 -7.22 -1.20
C ASN A 127 -21.25 -5.97 -0.59
N VAL A 128 -22.25 -5.40 -1.25
CA VAL A 128 -22.95 -4.17 -0.84
C VAL A 128 -23.62 -4.33 0.53
N ALA A 129 -24.09 -5.53 0.90
CA ALA A 129 -24.72 -5.76 2.20
C ALA A 129 -23.73 -5.62 3.38
N SER A 130 -22.58 -6.28 3.32
CA SER A 130 -21.54 -6.18 4.35
C SER A 130 -20.89 -4.79 4.38
N LEU A 131 -20.58 -4.23 3.21
CA LEU A 131 -19.89 -2.94 3.12
C LEU A 131 -20.79 -1.73 3.44
N LYS A 132 -22.09 -1.74 3.10
CA LYS A 132 -23.03 -0.71 3.59
C LYS A 132 -23.27 -0.82 5.09
N ALA A 133 -23.32 -2.02 5.67
CA ALA A 133 -23.45 -2.22 7.12
C ALA A 133 -22.20 -1.77 7.92
N ALA A 134 -21.03 -1.78 7.27
CA ALA A 134 -19.79 -1.20 7.81
C ALA A 134 -19.65 0.32 7.52
N GLY A 135 -20.34 0.84 6.51
CA GLY A 135 -20.29 2.26 6.13
C GLY A 135 -18.97 2.71 5.50
N LEU A 136 -18.11 1.76 5.11
CA LEU A 136 -16.74 2.05 4.70
C LEU A 136 -16.64 2.63 3.29
N LYS A 137 -15.91 3.75 3.20
CA LYS A 137 -15.33 4.29 1.95
C LYS A 137 -13.80 4.25 1.97
N SER A 138 -13.21 3.80 3.06
CA SER A 138 -11.78 3.72 3.31
C SER A 138 -11.46 2.55 4.23
N LEU A 139 -10.18 2.26 4.42
CA LEU A 139 -9.65 1.37 5.42
C LEU A 139 -10.12 1.77 6.84
N PRO A 140 -10.40 0.79 7.71
CA PRO A 140 -10.54 0.99 9.15
C PRO A 140 -9.17 1.22 9.79
N ASP A 141 -9.14 1.73 11.02
CA ASP A 141 -7.90 2.09 11.69
C ASP A 141 -7.06 0.89 12.15
N LYS A 142 -7.68 -0.31 12.22
CA LYS A 142 -6.99 -1.60 12.41
C LYS A 142 -7.60 -2.69 11.51
N PHE A 143 -6.78 -3.54 10.91
CA PHE A 143 -7.25 -4.70 10.15
C PHE A 143 -6.22 -5.82 10.01
N THR A 144 -6.71 -7.04 9.80
CA THR A 144 -5.97 -8.24 9.36
C THR A 144 -6.54 -8.71 8.02
N MET A 145 -5.67 -8.99 7.04
CA MET A 145 -6.08 -9.63 5.80
C MET A 145 -5.93 -11.13 5.92
N LYS A 146 -6.94 -11.87 5.49
CA LYS A 146 -6.93 -13.31 5.36
C LYS A 146 -6.96 -13.69 3.89
N ALA A 147 -6.07 -14.58 3.47
CA ALA A 147 -6.21 -15.29 2.20
C ALA A 147 -6.62 -16.73 2.48
N VAL A 148 -7.72 -17.13 1.87
CA VAL A 148 -8.25 -18.49 1.85
C VAL A 148 -7.86 -19.13 0.52
N TYR A 149 -7.40 -20.37 0.57
CA TYR A 149 -7.06 -21.14 -0.62
C TYR A 149 -7.42 -22.62 -0.48
N SER A 150 -7.48 -23.29 -1.62
CA SER A 150 -7.63 -24.74 -1.71
C SER A 150 -6.53 -25.28 -2.61
N ASN A 151 -5.98 -26.43 -2.23
CA ASN A 151 -5.11 -27.25 -3.07
C ASN A 151 -5.90 -28.30 -3.88
N GLU A 152 -7.22 -28.39 -3.67
CA GLU A 152 -8.12 -29.29 -4.39
C GLU A 152 -8.99 -28.50 -5.39
N PRO A 153 -9.14 -28.97 -6.64
CA PRO A 153 -10.07 -28.36 -7.59
C PRO A 153 -11.52 -28.55 -7.13
N CYS A 154 -12.36 -27.52 -7.26
CA CYS A 154 -13.80 -27.67 -7.04
C CYS A 154 -14.40 -28.60 -8.10
N THR A 155 -14.79 -29.81 -7.71
CA THR A 155 -15.32 -30.84 -8.62
C THR A 155 -16.86 -30.86 -8.69
N THR A 156 -17.57 -30.16 -7.80
CA THR A 156 -19.03 -30.16 -7.74
C THR A 156 -19.62 -28.75 -7.64
N CYS A 157 -20.26 -28.31 -8.72
CA CYS A 157 -20.82 -26.96 -8.88
C CYS A 157 -22.06 -26.62 -8.01
N ASN A 158 -22.37 -27.39 -6.96
CA ASN A 158 -23.60 -27.22 -6.17
C ASN A 158 -23.39 -26.97 -4.66
N ASP A 159 -22.22 -27.27 -4.10
CA ASP A 159 -21.85 -26.95 -2.70
C ASP A 159 -20.84 -25.78 -2.62
N TYR A 160 -20.93 -24.85 -3.58
CA TYR A 160 -19.96 -23.80 -3.93
C TYR A 160 -19.41 -22.91 -2.78
N TYR A 161 -20.06 -22.91 -1.62
CA TYR A 161 -19.70 -22.08 -0.47
C TYR A 161 -19.04 -22.84 0.69
N LYS A 162 -18.94 -24.18 0.65
CA LYS A 162 -18.65 -24.98 1.88
C LYS A 162 -17.54 -26.02 1.79
N SER A 163 -17.15 -26.49 0.61
CA SER A 163 -16.22 -27.64 0.46
C SER A 163 -14.85 -27.33 -0.14
N ILE A 164 -14.57 -26.07 -0.48
CA ILE A 164 -13.30 -25.63 -1.11
C ILE A 164 -12.35 -25.07 -0.03
N TRP A 165 -11.74 -25.93 0.79
CA TRP A 165 -10.76 -25.50 1.81
C TRP A 165 -9.59 -26.47 1.92
N SER A 166 -8.37 -25.96 1.76
CA SER A 166 -7.17 -26.58 2.36
C SER A 166 -6.07 -25.55 2.63
N GLY A 167 -6.46 -24.49 3.36
CA GLY A 167 -5.53 -23.55 3.97
C GLY A 167 -6.10 -22.14 4.10
N SER A 168 -5.62 -21.42 5.10
CA SER A 168 -5.71 -19.96 5.15
C SER A 168 -4.43 -19.39 5.73
N VAL A 169 -3.95 -18.29 5.15
CA VAL A 169 -2.84 -17.50 5.71
C VAL A 169 -3.38 -16.13 6.09
N GLU A 170 -3.09 -15.70 7.30
CA GLU A 170 -3.50 -14.41 7.85
C GLU A 170 -2.29 -13.49 7.95
N SER A 171 -2.47 -12.22 7.60
CA SER A 171 -1.50 -11.18 7.97
C SER A 171 -1.52 -11.01 9.49
N GLU A 172 -0.44 -10.44 10.02
CA GLU A 172 -0.57 -9.79 11.32
C GLU A 172 -1.43 -8.52 11.23
N MET A 173 -1.86 -8.02 12.40
CA MET A 173 -2.70 -6.83 12.53
C MET A 173 -1.96 -5.57 12.08
N VAL A 174 -2.53 -4.88 11.09
CA VAL A 174 -2.04 -3.59 10.58
C VAL A 174 -2.77 -2.47 11.33
N GLU A 175 -2.03 -1.69 12.13
CA GLU A 175 -2.53 -0.40 12.66
C GLU A 175 -2.43 0.70 11.59
N TYR A 176 -3.41 0.75 10.70
CA TYR A 176 -3.58 1.84 9.75
C TYR A 176 -4.13 3.09 10.46
N ARG A 177 -3.29 3.77 11.24
CA ARG A 177 -3.66 5.11 11.71
C ARG A 177 -3.86 6.03 10.52
N LYS A 178 -5.04 6.67 10.41
CA LYS A 178 -5.28 7.86 9.58
C LYS A 178 -4.36 9.01 10.01
N SER A 179 -3.09 8.95 9.67
CA SER A 179 -2.12 10.04 9.85
C SER A 179 -2.34 11.20 8.87
N LYS A 180 -3.58 11.36 8.37
CA LYS A 180 -4.00 12.30 7.32
C LYS A 180 -3.75 13.76 7.67
N GLU A 181 -3.61 14.07 8.95
CA GLU A 181 -3.43 15.44 9.44
C GLU A 181 -1.95 15.83 9.60
N LYS A 182 -1.07 14.90 10.04
CA LYS A 182 0.36 15.19 10.26
C LYS A 182 1.16 15.22 8.96
N TYR A 183 0.82 14.35 8.01
CA TYR A 183 1.61 14.14 6.79
C TYR A 183 0.76 14.23 5.54
N GLN A 184 1.24 14.97 4.54
CA GLN A 184 0.46 15.31 3.36
C GLN A 184 1.15 15.01 2.02
N PHE A 185 2.29 14.30 2.03
CA PHE A 185 2.98 13.89 0.81
C PHE A 185 2.49 12.56 0.24
N SER A 186 2.66 12.38 -1.07
CA SER A 186 2.70 11.08 -1.74
C SER A 186 3.61 11.17 -2.96
N ILE A 187 4.46 10.18 -3.16
CA ILE A 187 5.45 10.12 -4.24
C ILE A 187 5.28 8.77 -4.94
N SER A 188 5.11 8.78 -6.26
CA SER A 188 5.36 7.62 -7.11
C SER A 188 6.37 8.02 -8.19
N ILE A 189 7.45 7.26 -8.31
CA ILE A 189 8.46 7.40 -9.36
C ILE A 189 8.39 6.13 -10.19
N ILE A 190 8.06 6.28 -11.46
CA ILE A 190 7.82 5.18 -12.39
C ILE A 190 8.96 5.14 -13.39
N GLU A 191 9.69 4.03 -13.42
CA GLU A 191 10.65 3.75 -14.49
C GLU A 191 9.90 3.16 -15.69
N MET A 192 10.08 3.79 -16.85
CA MET A 192 9.47 3.40 -18.11
C MET A 192 10.56 2.99 -19.09
N VAL A 193 10.46 1.79 -19.66
CA VAL A 193 11.37 1.25 -20.67
C VAL A 193 10.65 1.08 -22.02
N LYS A 194 11.42 1.00 -23.11
CA LYS A 194 10.88 0.88 -24.48
C LYS A 194 9.82 1.94 -24.80
N GLY A 195 10.02 3.16 -24.29
CA GLY A 195 9.17 4.33 -24.51
C GLY A 195 7.76 4.31 -23.90
N THR A 196 7.22 3.16 -23.47
CA THR A 196 5.85 3.05 -22.91
C THR A 196 5.64 1.95 -21.87
N HIS A 197 6.62 1.07 -21.64
CA HIS A 197 6.45 -0.07 -20.75
C HIS A 197 6.91 0.29 -19.34
N LYS A 198 5.94 0.45 -18.42
CA LYS A 198 6.22 0.51 -16.99
C LYS A 198 7.04 -0.72 -16.57
N HIS A 199 8.22 -0.47 -16.02
CA HIS A 199 9.17 -1.51 -15.58
C HIS A 199 9.19 -1.59 -14.05
N MET A 200 9.44 -0.48 -13.37
CA MET A 200 9.41 -0.39 -11.91
C MET A 200 8.59 0.81 -11.44
N GLU A 201 8.07 0.72 -10.21
CA GLU A 201 7.40 1.82 -9.51
C GLU A 201 7.86 1.88 -8.06
N HIS A 202 8.48 2.99 -7.70
CA HIS A 202 8.90 3.33 -6.34
C HIS A 202 7.88 4.26 -5.72
N ILE A 203 7.17 3.78 -4.70
CA ILE A 203 6.10 4.52 -4.03
C ILE A 203 6.53 4.86 -2.62
N VAL A 204 6.42 6.12 -2.23
CA VAL A 204 6.63 6.59 -0.87
C VAL A 204 5.38 7.35 -0.40
N THR A 205 4.73 6.79 0.62
CA THR A 205 3.60 7.41 1.33
C THR A 205 4.02 7.69 2.78
N PRO A 206 3.23 8.44 3.57
CA PRO A 206 3.53 8.65 4.98
C PRO A 206 3.42 7.39 5.85
N GLN A 207 2.99 6.26 5.27
CA GLN A 207 2.87 4.97 5.94
C GLN A 207 3.99 4.00 5.53
N SER A 208 4.48 4.07 4.29
CA SER A 208 5.36 3.04 3.73
C SER A 208 6.22 3.52 2.56
N VAL A 209 7.32 2.82 2.33
CA VAL A 209 8.05 2.81 1.05
C VAL A 209 7.93 1.42 0.43
N SER A 210 7.78 1.36 -0.89
CA SER A 210 7.69 0.10 -1.65
C SER A 210 8.24 0.22 -3.05
N VAL A 211 8.71 -0.90 -3.60
CA VAL A 211 9.15 -1.04 -5.00
C VAL A 211 8.39 -2.18 -5.65
N MET A 212 7.74 -1.88 -6.77
CA MET A 212 6.90 -2.80 -7.53
C MET A 212 7.52 -3.04 -8.91
N LEU A 213 7.66 -4.31 -9.32
CA LEU A 213 8.11 -4.74 -10.65
C LEU A 213 6.92 -5.07 -11.56
N PHE A 214 6.96 -4.56 -12.77
CA PHE A 214 5.99 -4.76 -13.83
C PHE A 214 6.66 -5.51 -14.99
N PRO A 215 6.58 -6.85 -15.04
CA PRO A 215 7.12 -7.59 -16.16
C PRO A 215 6.34 -7.27 -17.44
N LEU A 216 7.06 -6.90 -18.51
CA LEU A 216 6.56 -6.36 -19.79
C LEU A 216 5.16 -6.87 -20.18
N ASN A 217 4.18 -5.96 -20.22
CA ASN A 217 2.77 -6.18 -20.59
C ASN A 217 1.97 -7.21 -19.76
N SER A 218 2.53 -7.71 -18.65
CA SER A 218 1.97 -8.85 -17.91
C SER A 218 1.72 -8.52 -16.43
N ASN A 219 0.45 -8.48 -16.03
CA ASN A 219 0.10 -8.73 -14.63
C ASN A 219 0.30 -10.24 -14.32
N PRO A 220 0.74 -10.62 -13.11
CA PRO A 220 0.75 -9.81 -11.89
C PRO A 220 1.99 -8.91 -11.73
N VAL A 221 1.78 -7.77 -11.09
CA VAL A 221 2.86 -6.95 -10.51
C VAL A 221 3.47 -7.70 -9.33
N SER A 222 4.79 -7.70 -9.19
CA SER A 222 5.48 -8.26 -8.03
C SER A 222 6.00 -7.16 -7.12
N MET A 223 5.73 -7.23 -5.82
CA MET A 223 6.38 -6.34 -4.86
C MET A 223 7.79 -6.85 -4.60
N LEU A 224 8.81 -6.11 -5.04
CA LEU A 224 10.22 -6.43 -4.77
C LEU A 224 10.61 -6.03 -3.35
N TYR A 225 10.06 -4.92 -2.88
CA TYR A 225 10.36 -4.35 -1.58
C TYR A 225 9.13 -3.64 -1.00
N GLY A 226 8.97 -3.70 0.32
CA GLY A 226 7.93 -2.99 1.06
C GLY A 226 8.28 -2.93 2.54
N LYS A 227 8.25 -1.74 3.14
CA LYS A 227 8.42 -1.56 4.59
C LYS A 227 7.63 -0.35 5.10
N PRO A 228 7.35 -0.23 6.41
CA PRO A 228 6.77 1.00 6.92
C PRO A 228 7.82 2.12 6.91
N LEU A 229 7.36 3.36 6.91
CA LEU A 229 8.18 4.46 7.39
C LEU A 229 8.09 4.52 8.92
N THR A 230 9.25 4.61 9.57
CA THR A 230 9.33 5.07 10.95
C THR A 230 8.89 6.54 11.03
N GLU A 231 8.50 7.01 12.22
CA GLU A 231 8.07 8.41 12.38
C GLU A 231 9.18 9.40 11.95
N SER A 232 10.45 9.09 12.25
CA SER A 232 11.58 9.94 11.82
C SER A 232 11.80 9.94 10.30
N GLU A 233 11.51 8.85 9.59
CA GLU A 233 11.57 8.82 8.13
C GLU A 233 10.42 9.60 7.50
N ALA A 234 9.20 9.47 8.04
CA ALA A 234 8.04 10.24 7.61
C ALA A 234 8.22 11.74 7.89
N ASP A 235 8.74 12.13 9.05
CA ASP A 235 9.05 13.53 9.41
C ASP A 235 10.10 14.15 8.47
N LYS A 236 11.13 13.38 8.08
CA LYS A 236 12.14 13.83 7.11
C LYS A 236 11.54 14.03 5.73
N MET A 237 10.73 13.08 5.25
CA MET A 237 10.10 13.16 3.93
C MET A 237 9.04 14.27 3.86
N GLU A 238 8.25 14.47 4.93
CA GLU A 238 7.31 15.60 5.06
C GLU A 238 8.06 16.94 5.02
N SER A 239 9.14 17.07 5.78
CA SER A 239 9.97 18.30 5.79
C SER A 239 10.57 18.58 4.41
N PHE A 240 11.10 17.54 3.74
CA PHE A 240 11.63 17.66 2.39
C PHE A 240 10.56 18.07 1.37
N MET A 241 9.40 17.41 1.38
CA MET A 241 8.31 17.66 0.43
C MET A 241 7.67 19.04 0.61
N LYS A 242 7.68 19.57 1.84
CA LYS A 242 7.27 20.93 2.15
C LYS A 242 8.20 22.00 1.55
N GLU A 243 9.49 21.70 1.44
CA GLU A 243 10.52 22.56 0.81
C GLU A 243 10.76 22.21 -0.68
N PHE A 244 10.03 21.23 -1.21
CA PHE A 244 10.16 20.80 -2.60
C PHE A 244 9.39 21.75 -3.52
N PRO A 245 10.00 22.29 -4.60
CA PRO A 245 9.39 23.33 -5.45
C PRO A 245 8.34 22.75 -6.42
N LEU A 246 7.42 21.92 -5.94
CA LEU A 246 6.44 21.16 -6.73
C LEU A 246 5.55 22.04 -7.63
N ALA A 247 5.28 23.28 -7.20
CA ALA A 247 4.52 24.24 -7.98
C ALA A 247 5.30 24.85 -9.16
N GLU A 248 6.63 24.91 -9.05
CA GLU A 248 7.52 25.60 -10.01
C GLU A 248 8.05 24.68 -11.11
N LEU A 249 7.94 23.36 -10.92
CA LEU A 249 8.31 22.38 -11.95
C LEU A 249 7.41 22.48 -13.18
N ASN A 250 7.93 22.12 -14.35
CA ASN A 250 7.15 21.89 -15.57
C ASN A 250 6.55 20.48 -15.53
N ASP A 251 5.50 20.23 -16.32
CA ASP A 251 4.92 18.89 -16.47
C ASP A 251 5.79 17.96 -17.34
N SER A 252 6.79 18.49 -18.06
CA SER A 252 7.72 17.69 -18.84
C SER A 252 9.10 18.33 -18.99
N TYR A 253 10.12 17.48 -19.03
CA TYR A 253 11.51 17.80 -19.32
C TYR A 253 12.04 16.77 -20.32
N ILE A 254 12.42 17.22 -21.53
CA ILE A 254 12.84 16.35 -22.63
C ILE A 254 14.13 16.90 -23.23
N ASN A 255 15.13 16.03 -23.40
CA ASN A 255 16.33 16.33 -24.15
C ASN A 255 16.25 15.72 -25.55
N GLU A 256 15.72 16.48 -26.51
CA GLU A 256 15.51 16.05 -27.91
C GLU A 256 16.80 15.65 -28.64
N SER A 257 17.98 15.94 -28.08
CA SER A 257 19.28 15.54 -28.64
C SER A 257 19.74 14.14 -28.22
N VAL A 258 18.96 13.44 -27.38
CA VAL A 258 19.26 12.07 -26.92
C VAL A 258 18.12 11.14 -27.32
N GLU A 259 18.44 10.13 -28.13
CA GLU A 259 17.57 9.00 -28.39
C GLU A 259 17.82 7.89 -27.36
N GLY A 260 16.76 7.22 -26.92
CA GLY A 260 16.84 6.10 -26.00
C GLY A 260 15.49 5.44 -25.77
N GLU A 261 15.46 4.45 -24.88
CA GLU A 261 14.24 3.72 -24.51
C GLU A 261 13.77 3.96 -23.06
N HIS A 262 14.56 4.63 -22.21
CA HIS A 262 14.33 4.78 -20.77
C HIS A 262 13.91 6.20 -20.39
N HIS A 263 12.80 6.35 -19.65
CA HIS A 263 12.39 7.63 -19.09
C HIS A 263 11.66 7.44 -17.76
N TYR A 264 11.35 8.53 -17.07
CA TYR A 264 10.71 8.51 -15.76
C TYR A 264 9.42 9.32 -15.74
N GLU A 265 8.39 8.79 -15.07
CA GLU A 265 7.20 9.56 -14.69
C GLU A 265 7.15 9.75 -13.16
N PHE A 266 7.02 10.99 -12.72
CA PHE A 266 6.92 11.37 -11.32
C PHE A 266 5.48 11.81 -11.02
N VAL A 267 4.72 11.00 -10.28
CA VAL A 267 3.40 11.37 -9.76
C VAL A 267 3.55 11.83 -8.32
N LEU A 268 3.56 13.14 -8.12
CA LEU A 268 3.92 13.78 -6.85
C LEU A 268 2.70 14.52 -6.28
N GLN A 269 2.52 14.44 -4.97
CA GLN A 269 1.50 15.18 -4.24
C GLN A 269 2.09 15.76 -2.94
N TYR A 270 1.72 17.00 -2.63
CA TYR A 270 1.89 17.61 -1.31
C TYR A 270 0.66 18.45 -0.96
N GLY A 271 -0.06 18.05 0.09
CA GLY A 271 -1.36 18.62 0.44
C GLY A 271 -2.36 18.45 -0.70
N ASN A 272 -2.92 19.58 -1.15
CA ASN A 272 -3.85 19.64 -2.28
C ASN A 272 -3.16 19.78 -3.64
N LEU A 273 -1.84 20.03 -3.68
CA LEU A 273 -1.10 20.15 -4.94
C LEU A 273 -0.67 18.77 -5.42
N LYS A 274 -1.07 18.40 -6.63
CA LYS A 274 -0.63 17.18 -7.32
C LYS A 274 -0.08 17.53 -8.71
N ARG A 275 1.03 16.90 -9.10
CA ARG A 275 1.62 16.99 -10.44
C ARG A 275 1.94 15.59 -10.96
N THR A 276 1.88 15.44 -12.28
CA THR A 276 2.54 14.35 -13.00
C THR A 276 3.60 15.01 -13.87
N ILE A 277 4.84 14.54 -13.78
CA ILE A 277 5.99 15.14 -14.48
C ILE A 277 6.70 14.02 -15.24
N THR A 278 6.90 14.19 -16.56
CA THR A 278 7.66 13.25 -17.39
C THR A 278 9.07 13.78 -17.62
N ASP A 279 10.08 12.99 -17.28
CA ASP A 279 11.49 13.30 -17.57
C ASP A 279 12.10 12.27 -18.52
N SER A 280 12.52 12.75 -19.70
CA SER A 280 13.12 11.97 -20.78
C SER A 280 14.51 12.49 -21.12
N TYR A 281 15.54 11.82 -20.61
CA TYR A 281 16.97 12.12 -20.82
C TYR A 281 17.40 13.52 -20.35
N TYR A 282 16.70 14.10 -19.37
CA TYR A 282 16.95 15.44 -18.88
C TYR A 282 17.36 15.42 -17.39
N PHE A 283 18.48 16.05 -17.04
CA PHE A 283 18.91 16.09 -15.64
C PHE A 283 18.22 17.22 -14.86
N GLN A 284 16.94 17.05 -14.50
CA GLN A 284 16.24 18.04 -13.67
C GLN A 284 16.72 17.96 -12.21
N LYS A 285 17.49 18.98 -11.79
CA LYS A 285 18.21 19.03 -10.50
C LYS A 285 17.37 18.71 -9.25
N ASP A 286 16.09 19.07 -9.24
CA ASP A 286 15.19 18.91 -8.10
C ASP A 286 14.57 17.51 -8.11
N LEU A 287 14.19 16.96 -9.26
CA LEU A 287 13.84 15.55 -9.43
C LEU A 287 15.01 14.63 -9.01
N THR A 288 16.26 14.96 -9.39
CA THR A 288 17.44 14.26 -8.87
C THR A 288 17.54 14.36 -7.34
N ARG A 289 17.23 15.52 -6.75
CA ARG A 289 17.24 15.73 -5.29
C ARG A 289 16.19 14.84 -4.60
N LEU A 290 14.98 14.77 -5.16
CA LEU A 290 13.90 13.89 -4.72
C LEU A 290 14.33 12.41 -4.79
N VAL A 291 14.88 11.96 -5.93
CA VAL A 291 15.39 10.60 -6.09
C VAL A 291 16.44 10.27 -5.02
N LYS A 292 17.36 11.19 -4.72
CA LYS A 292 18.36 11.01 -3.67
C LYS A 292 17.77 10.90 -2.26
N GLU A 293 16.66 11.57 -1.95
CA GLU A 293 15.94 11.37 -0.68
C GLU A 293 15.17 10.05 -0.65
N VAL A 294 14.52 9.66 -1.75
CA VAL A 294 13.82 8.38 -1.87
C VAL A 294 14.79 7.20 -1.74
N ASN A 295 15.96 7.25 -2.37
CA ASN A 295 16.98 6.21 -2.28
C ASN A 295 17.52 6.00 -0.85
N LYS A 296 17.42 6.97 0.07
CA LYS A 296 17.78 6.77 1.49
C LYS A 296 16.80 5.85 2.23
N LEU A 297 15.61 5.61 1.69
CA LEU A 297 14.59 4.73 2.25
C LEU A 297 14.65 3.31 1.67
N LEU A 298 15.55 3.08 0.70
CA LEU A 298 15.61 1.86 -0.12
C LEU A 298 16.92 1.08 0.11
N PRO A 299 16.89 -0.26 -0.03
CA PRO A 299 18.09 -1.05 -0.24
C PRO A 299 18.83 -0.63 -1.53
N GLY A 300 20.13 -0.88 -1.58
CA GLY A 300 20.98 -0.46 -2.72
C GLY A 300 20.56 -1.12 -4.04
N GLU A 301 20.16 -2.39 -3.98
CA GLU A 301 19.66 -3.19 -5.10
C GLU A 301 18.33 -2.68 -5.70
N TYR A 302 17.60 -1.81 -5.00
CA TYR A 302 16.36 -1.21 -5.47
C TYR A 302 16.44 0.31 -5.63
N SER A 303 17.64 0.88 -5.54
CA SER A 303 17.85 2.32 -5.75
C SER A 303 17.54 2.74 -7.19
N ILE A 304 16.96 3.93 -7.33
CA ILE A 304 16.63 4.54 -8.63
C ILE A 304 17.90 5.15 -9.22
N TYR A 305 18.24 4.79 -10.46
CA TYR A 305 19.40 5.31 -11.20
C TYR A 305 18.96 6.48 -12.10
N PHE A 306 18.89 7.68 -11.51
CA PHE A 306 18.49 8.92 -12.19
C PHE A 306 19.73 9.81 -12.42
N GLU A 307 20.28 9.73 -13.64
CA GLU A 307 21.50 10.38 -14.12
C GLU A 307 21.26 11.13 -15.44
#